data_AF-A0A930HT15-F1
#
_entry.id   AF-A0A930HT15-F1
#
_cell.length_a   1.000
_cell.length_b   1.000
_cell.length_c   1.000
_cell.angle_alpha   90.00
_cell.angle_beta   90.00
_cell.angle_gamma   90.00
#
_symmetry.space_group_name_H-M   'P 1'
#
loop_
_entity.id
_entity.type
_entity.pdbx_description
1 polymer ?
#
loop_
_entity_poly.entity_id
_entity_poly.type
_entity_poly.pdbx_seq_one_letter_code
_entity_poly.pdbx_strand_id
1 'polypeptide(L)'
;MATITFQPSKYLLGLALCCTLSFDAFSAPQESKTPKKTELRQESLLVFRGIDPTAQQRWVDSVYKSLDLEGRVGQLIMSIIYPRPEDKSALLKRMKQEKWGGILFQKGFLADQRDLTQTLQEASTVPMLIALDGEWGLYMRLKDAPRYPRSKGLGIKGDMELIKAYGAEVARQCQLMGIHINFAPVVDVNINPKNPVIGTRSFGDSPELVARCAVAYGQGLEEGGVLSVAKHFPGHGDTSEDSHKTLPTVSASRERMQRVELYPFRAYRDAGLGGVMTAHLRVLAYDATGRAASLSRKITTDLLRRDMGFKGLVITDALEMRGAQANGVSSVAVEALKAGNDILLGPSQPLEARNAIIQALRSGEVSESEVEEKCRRILAFKYALIIKKKSLEASAAEVKKQIWTPEEAALRSRLWQANVSAGEGEDPTAKTKAIQSTSKTRR
;
A
#
# COMPACT_ATOMS: atom_id res chain seq x y z
N MET A 1 -25.19 77.81 -11.50
CA MET A 1 -24.35 79.00 -11.33
C MET A 1 -22.93 78.66 -11.75
N ALA A 2 -22.38 79.49 -12.65
CA ALA A 2 -20.96 79.68 -13.00
C ALA A 2 -20.14 78.50 -13.58
N THR A 3 -20.06 78.51 -14.91
CA THR A 3 -18.93 78.13 -15.77
C THR A 3 -17.70 79.00 -15.50
N ILE A 4 -16.49 78.43 -15.49
CA ILE A 4 -15.25 79.08 -15.98
C ILE A 4 -14.34 78.03 -16.64
N THR A 5 -14.07 78.22 -17.93
CA THR A 5 -12.99 77.64 -18.74
C THR A 5 -11.80 78.60 -18.75
N PHE A 6 -10.55 78.11 -18.81
CA PHE A 6 -9.44 78.77 -19.55
C PHE A 6 -8.25 77.81 -19.76
N GLN A 7 -7.85 77.68 -21.03
CA GLN A 7 -6.61 77.11 -21.60
C GLN A 7 -5.77 78.33 -22.13
N PRO A 8 -4.66 78.28 -22.91
CA PRO A 8 -3.67 77.24 -23.27
C PRO A 8 -2.19 77.79 -23.34
N SER A 9 -1.23 76.97 -23.79
CA SER A 9 0.04 77.39 -24.45
C SER A 9 0.90 76.16 -24.83
N LYS A 10 1.74 76.07 -25.88
CA LYS A 10 1.73 76.40 -27.32
C LYS A 10 3.11 75.98 -27.90
N TYR A 11 3.12 75.24 -29.03
CA TYR A 11 4.20 75.02 -30.04
C TYR A 11 5.49 74.25 -29.63
N LEU A 12 6.08 73.35 -30.45
CA LEU A 12 6.65 73.61 -31.78
C LEU A 12 6.75 72.36 -32.69
N LEU A 13 6.81 72.65 -33.99
CA LEU A 13 6.87 71.82 -35.20
C LEU A 13 8.24 71.15 -35.44
N GLY A 14 8.28 69.99 -36.12
CA GLY A 14 9.49 69.42 -36.71
C GLY A 14 9.22 68.21 -37.62
N LEU A 15 9.48 68.37 -38.92
CA LEU A 15 9.12 67.50 -40.05
C LEU A 15 10.05 66.28 -40.23
N ALA A 16 9.43 65.15 -40.60
CA ALA A 16 9.82 64.10 -41.56
C ALA A 16 11.29 63.73 -41.85
N LEU A 17 11.59 62.42 -41.74
CA LEU A 17 12.33 61.71 -42.80
C LEU A 17 11.88 60.24 -42.91
N CYS A 18 11.38 59.87 -44.09
CA CYS A 18 11.08 58.52 -44.52
C CYS A 18 12.36 57.67 -44.67
N CYS A 19 12.34 56.44 -44.16
CA CYS A 19 13.04 55.32 -44.78
C CYS A 19 12.06 54.14 -44.88
N THR A 20 11.70 53.84 -46.12
CA THR A 20 11.05 52.61 -46.58
C THR A 20 11.97 51.40 -46.37
N LEU A 21 11.38 50.26 -46.02
CA LEU A 21 11.59 48.97 -46.71
C LEU A 21 10.62 47.93 -46.11
N SER A 22 9.65 47.53 -46.93
CA SER A 22 8.74 46.42 -46.68
C SER A 22 9.47 45.09 -46.92
N PHE A 23 9.20 44.10 -46.08
CA PHE A 23 9.41 42.68 -46.40
C PHE A 23 8.15 41.91 -46.03
N ASP A 24 7.57 41.26 -47.04
CA ASP A 24 6.48 40.30 -46.93
C ASP A 24 6.94 38.95 -46.33
N ALA A 25 5.93 38.19 -45.91
CA ALA A 25 5.88 36.73 -45.83
C ALA A 25 6.36 36.05 -44.53
N PHE A 26 5.40 35.63 -43.70
CA PHE A 26 4.88 34.25 -43.66
C PHE A 26 3.90 34.10 -42.49
N SER A 27 2.59 33.98 -42.79
CA SER A 27 1.64 33.46 -41.81
C SER A 27 1.82 31.94 -41.73
N ALA A 28 2.50 31.48 -40.68
CA ALA A 28 2.43 30.08 -40.27
C ALA A 28 1.12 29.82 -39.51
N PRO A 29 0.41 28.70 -39.75
CA PRO A 29 -0.75 28.34 -38.94
C PRO A 29 -0.28 28.07 -37.51
N GLN A 30 -0.87 28.74 -36.52
CA GLN A 30 -0.76 28.30 -35.14
C GLN A 30 -1.44 26.93 -35.03
N GLU A 31 -0.64 25.86 -35.02
CA GLU A 31 -1.07 24.58 -34.51
C GLU A 31 -1.59 24.77 -33.08
N SER A 32 -2.90 24.60 -32.89
CA SER A 32 -3.48 24.46 -31.58
C SER A 32 -2.92 23.19 -30.97
N LYS A 33 -1.86 23.32 -30.16
CA LYS A 33 -1.40 22.23 -29.29
C LYS A 33 -2.48 21.98 -28.26
N THR A 34 -3.41 21.09 -28.58
CA THR A 34 -4.17 20.34 -27.59
C THR A 34 -3.15 19.84 -26.55
N PRO A 35 -3.39 20.06 -25.24
CA PRO A 35 -2.45 19.61 -24.23
C PRO A 35 -2.37 18.08 -24.36
N LYS A 36 -1.19 17.57 -24.75
CA LYS A 36 -0.89 16.15 -24.62
C LYS A 36 -1.22 15.79 -23.18
N LYS A 37 -2.16 14.84 -22.97
CA LYS A 37 -2.38 14.18 -21.68
C LYS A 37 -1.01 13.91 -21.08
N THR A 38 -0.68 14.57 -19.98
CA THR A 38 0.55 14.33 -19.24
C THR A 38 0.47 12.90 -18.74
N GLU A 39 1.03 11.95 -19.49
CA GLU A 39 1.32 10.61 -19.00
C GLU A 39 2.31 10.76 -17.85
N LEU A 40 1.76 10.91 -16.64
CA LEU A 40 2.50 10.85 -15.39
C LEU A 40 3.08 9.44 -15.28
N ARG A 41 4.35 9.31 -15.65
CA ARG A 41 5.01 8.02 -15.83
C ARG A 41 5.08 7.25 -14.50
N GLN A 42 4.69 5.99 -14.53
CA GLN A 42 4.88 4.99 -13.46
C GLN A 42 6.35 4.78 -13.06
N GLU A 43 7.30 5.38 -13.81
CA GLU A 43 8.76 5.34 -13.60
C GLU A 43 9.22 5.87 -12.22
N SER A 44 8.37 6.56 -11.45
CA SER A 44 8.74 7.14 -10.16
C SER A 44 8.63 6.19 -8.96
N LEU A 45 8.02 5.00 -9.10
CA LEU A 45 7.88 4.06 -7.99
C LEU A 45 9.04 3.06 -7.97
N LEU A 46 9.58 2.81 -6.78
CA LEU A 46 10.74 1.94 -6.56
C LEU A 46 10.49 0.51 -7.06
N VAL A 47 9.27 -0.02 -6.87
CA VAL A 47 8.86 -1.34 -7.38
C VAL A 47 8.99 -1.49 -8.91
N PHE A 48 8.92 -0.40 -9.67
CA PHE A 48 9.05 -0.40 -11.14
C PHE A 48 10.46 -0.08 -11.64
N ARG A 49 11.41 0.15 -10.74
CA ARG A 49 12.81 0.42 -11.13
C ARG A 49 13.39 -0.77 -11.91
N GLY A 50 13.90 -0.50 -13.10
CA GLY A 50 14.47 -1.53 -13.99
C GLY A 50 13.43 -2.34 -14.78
N ILE A 51 12.15 -2.00 -14.68
CA ILE A 51 11.08 -2.60 -15.50
C ILE A 51 10.99 -1.86 -16.84
N ASP A 52 11.03 -2.59 -17.95
CA ASP A 52 10.74 -2.04 -19.28
C ASP A 52 9.23 -1.73 -19.39
N PRO A 53 8.84 -0.44 -19.50
CA PRO A 53 7.44 -0.03 -19.57
C PRO A 53 6.72 -0.62 -20.80
N THR A 54 7.42 -0.80 -21.92
CA THR A 54 6.81 -1.33 -23.15
C THR A 54 6.51 -2.82 -23.01
N ALA A 55 7.42 -3.60 -22.43
CA ALA A 55 7.16 -5.00 -22.15
C ALA A 55 6.08 -5.20 -21.08
N GLN A 56 6.06 -4.36 -20.04
CA GLN A 56 5.00 -4.37 -19.03
C GLN A 56 3.65 -4.07 -19.66
N GLN A 57 3.53 -2.97 -20.42
CA GLN A 57 2.28 -2.57 -21.04
C GLN A 57 1.74 -3.65 -21.99
N ARG A 58 2.61 -4.25 -22.83
CA ARG A 58 2.22 -5.37 -23.70
C ARG A 58 1.68 -6.57 -22.92
N TRP A 59 2.31 -6.93 -21.80
CA TRP A 59 1.83 -8.02 -20.95
C TRP A 59 0.49 -7.68 -20.30
N VAL A 60 0.35 -6.46 -19.74
CA VAL A 60 -0.88 -5.98 -19.13
C VAL A 60 -2.03 -5.99 -20.14
N ASP A 61 -1.81 -5.47 -21.35
CA ASP A 61 -2.79 -5.45 -22.43
C ASP A 61 -3.22 -6.86 -22.84
N SER A 62 -2.26 -7.79 -22.97
CA SER A 62 -2.54 -9.18 -23.32
C SER A 62 -3.40 -9.86 -22.26
N VAL A 63 -3.02 -9.73 -20.99
CA VAL A 63 -3.75 -10.37 -19.89
C VAL A 63 -5.13 -9.74 -19.72
N TYR A 64 -5.23 -8.41 -19.71
CA TYR A 64 -6.52 -7.72 -19.57
C TYR A 64 -7.52 -8.14 -20.66
N LYS A 65 -7.07 -8.23 -21.92
CA LYS A 65 -7.90 -8.65 -23.05
C LYS A 65 -8.36 -10.11 -22.96
N SER A 66 -7.58 -10.99 -22.32
CA SER A 66 -7.98 -12.38 -22.11
C SER A 66 -8.98 -12.59 -20.98
N LEU A 67 -9.14 -11.62 -20.08
CA LEU A 67 -10.06 -11.73 -18.95
C LEU A 67 -11.49 -11.37 -19.35
N ASP A 68 -12.43 -12.22 -18.95
CA ASP A 68 -13.85 -11.90 -18.91
C ASP A 68 -14.17 -10.88 -17.80
N LEU A 69 -15.41 -10.37 -17.77
CA LEU A 69 -15.82 -9.36 -16.79
C LEU A 69 -15.61 -9.84 -15.34
N GLU A 70 -15.95 -11.09 -15.05
CA GLU A 70 -15.75 -11.66 -13.72
C GLU A 70 -14.27 -11.74 -13.34
N GLY A 71 -13.41 -12.12 -14.27
CA GLY A 71 -11.96 -12.17 -14.08
C GLY A 71 -11.37 -10.79 -13.85
N ARG A 72 -11.83 -9.77 -14.59
CA ARG A 72 -11.41 -8.36 -14.41
C ARG A 72 -11.80 -7.84 -13.04
N VAL A 73 -13.06 -8.02 -12.62
CA VAL A 73 -13.52 -7.63 -11.27
C VAL A 73 -12.84 -8.46 -10.20
N GLY A 74 -12.63 -9.75 -10.43
CA GLY A 74 -11.94 -10.67 -9.53
C GLY A 74 -10.51 -10.21 -9.21
N GLN A 75 -9.81 -9.57 -10.15
CA GLN A 75 -8.48 -8.98 -9.90
C GLN A 75 -8.46 -7.95 -8.77
N LEU A 76 -9.58 -7.28 -8.50
CA LEU A 76 -9.70 -6.27 -7.45
C LEU A 76 -9.96 -6.89 -6.08
N ILE A 77 -10.23 -8.19 -5.99
CA ILE A 77 -10.55 -8.87 -4.73
C ILE A 77 -9.32 -9.59 -4.18
N MET A 78 -9.00 -9.33 -2.91
CA MET A 78 -8.00 -10.08 -2.16
C MET A 78 -8.66 -10.84 -1.00
N SER A 79 -8.68 -12.17 -1.07
CA SER A 79 -9.35 -13.01 -0.07
C SER A 79 -8.44 -13.35 1.11
N ILE A 80 -9.00 -13.38 2.32
CA ILE A 80 -8.28 -13.83 3.52
C ILE A 80 -8.40 -15.35 3.64
N ILE A 81 -7.26 -16.03 3.72
CA ILE A 81 -7.17 -17.48 3.79
C ILE A 81 -6.48 -17.89 5.10
N TYR A 82 -7.12 -18.81 5.82
CA TYR A 82 -6.52 -19.49 6.96
C TYR A 82 -5.97 -20.83 6.43
N PRO A 83 -4.64 -20.99 6.27
CA PRO A 83 -4.06 -22.19 5.71
C PRO A 83 -4.32 -23.38 6.63
N ARG A 84 -5.01 -24.38 6.11
CA ARG A 84 -5.22 -25.69 6.75
C ARG A 84 -4.88 -26.79 5.74
N PRO A 85 -4.03 -27.77 6.08
CA PRO A 85 -3.59 -28.82 5.17
C PRO A 85 -4.74 -29.62 4.52
N GLU A 86 -5.83 -29.82 5.25
CA GLU A 86 -7.02 -30.59 4.84
C GLU A 86 -7.91 -29.86 3.80
N ASP A 87 -7.71 -28.56 3.58
CA ASP A 87 -8.64 -27.73 2.79
C ASP A 87 -8.20 -27.49 1.33
N LYS A 88 -7.10 -28.08 0.85
CA LYS A 88 -6.51 -27.76 -0.48
C LYS A 88 -7.51 -27.82 -1.64
N SER A 89 -8.26 -28.92 -1.76
CA SER A 89 -9.22 -29.12 -2.85
C SER A 89 -10.38 -28.13 -2.78
N ALA A 90 -10.92 -27.89 -1.59
CA ALA A 90 -11.98 -26.92 -1.36
C ALA A 90 -11.50 -25.49 -1.68
N LEU A 91 -10.27 -25.16 -1.28
CA LEU A 91 -9.66 -23.86 -1.54
C LEU A 91 -9.43 -23.63 -3.03
N LEU A 92 -8.95 -24.64 -3.77
CA LEU A 92 -8.79 -24.57 -5.23
C LEU A 92 -10.13 -24.37 -5.94
N LYS A 93 -11.18 -25.08 -5.51
CA LYS A 93 -12.53 -24.90 -6.04
C LYS A 93 -13.03 -23.48 -5.82
N ARG A 94 -12.86 -22.98 -4.59
CA ARG A 94 -13.25 -21.62 -4.19
C ARG A 94 -12.49 -20.55 -4.99
N MET A 95 -11.17 -20.69 -5.12
CA MET A 95 -10.32 -19.81 -5.93
C MET A 95 -10.80 -19.72 -7.38
N LYS A 96 -11.09 -20.87 -8.01
CA LYS A 96 -11.59 -20.92 -9.39
C LYS A 96 -12.97 -20.28 -9.55
N GLN A 97 -13.87 -20.51 -8.59
CA GLN A 97 -15.21 -19.96 -8.60
C GLN A 97 -15.21 -18.44 -8.38
N GLU A 98 -14.43 -17.96 -7.41
CA GLU A 98 -14.40 -16.57 -6.99
C GLU A 98 -13.45 -15.70 -7.83
N LYS A 99 -12.47 -16.30 -8.53
CA LYS A 99 -11.51 -15.65 -9.45
C LYS A 99 -10.66 -14.55 -8.78
N TRP A 100 -10.11 -14.82 -7.60
CA TRP A 100 -9.35 -13.84 -6.80
C TRP A 100 -8.14 -13.24 -7.54
N GLY A 101 -7.91 -11.95 -7.32
CA GLY A 101 -6.71 -11.24 -7.75
C GLY A 101 -5.53 -11.45 -6.82
N GLY A 102 -5.81 -11.72 -5.54
CA GLY A 102 -4.81 -11.98 -4.52
C GLY A 102 -5.35 -12.71 -3.32
N ILE A 103 -4.45 -13.12 -2.43
CA ILE A 103 -4.78 -13.73 -1.15
C ILE A 103 -3.91 -13.17 -0.03
N LEU A 104 -4.47 -13.04 1.17
CA LEU A 104 -3.76 -12.78 2.41
C LEU A 104 -3.81 -14.04 3.27
N PHE A 105 -2.66 -14.65 3.56
CA PHE A 105 -2.61 -15.76 4.51
C PHE A 105 -2.64 -15.27 5.96
N GLN A 106 -3.36 -16.02 6.80
CA GLN A 106 -3.51 -15.75 8.23
C GLN A 106 -3.27 -17.01 9.06
N LYS A 107 -2.33 -16.97 10.02
CA LYS A 107 -2.07 -18.05 11.00
C LYS A 107 -1.66 -19.39 10.36
N GLY A 108 -0.40 -19.78 10.46
CA GLY A 108 0.05 -21.08 9.96
C GLY A 108 1.48 -21.44 10.34
N PHE A 109 2.06 -22.32 9.53
CA PHE A 109 3.46 -22.73 9.57
C PHE A 109 4.11 -22.48 8.20
N LEU A 110 5.44 -22.30 8.19
CA LEU A 110 6.21 -21.97 7.00
C LEU A 110 6.02 -22.99 5.86
N ALA A 111 6.15 -24.29 6.16
CA ALA A 111 6.04 -25.33 5.14
C ALA A 111 4.64 -25.40 4.51
N ASP A 112 3.59 -25.40 5.35
CA ASP A 112 2.20 -25.50 4.90
C ASP A 112 1.79 -24.31 4.02
N GLN A 113 2.13 -23.09 4.43
CA GLN A 113 1.82 -21.92 3.62
C GLN A 113 2.61 -21.93 2.29
N ARG A 114 3.87 -22.38 2.29
CA ARG A 114 4.68 -22.42 1.07
C ARG A 114 4.08 -23.40 0.05
N ASP A 115 3.73 -24.60 0.50
CA ASP A 115 3.10 -25.63 -0.32
C ASP A 115 1.72 -25.18 -0.86
N LEU A 116 0.90 -24.52 -0.03
CA LEU A 116 -0.35 -23.90 -0.50
C LEU A 116 -0.10 -22.78 -1.52
N THR A 117 0.92 -21.96 -1.32
CA THR A 117 1.27 -20.88 -2.25
C THR A 117 1.63 -21.46 -3.62
N GLN A 118 2.45 -22.52 -3.68
CA GLN A 118 2.80 -23.19 -4.94
C GLN A 118 1.56 -23.77 -5.62
N THR A 119 0.77 -24.54 -4.87
CA THR A 119 -0.47 -25.18 -5.36
C THR A 119 -1.44 -24.16 -5.99
N LEU A 120 -1.66 -23.02 -5.32
CA LEU A 120 -2.60 -22.00 -5.80
C LEU A 120 -2.04 -21.22 -6.99
N GLN A 121 -0.74 -20.91 -7.01
CA GLN A 121 -0.13 -20.21 -8.14
C GLN A 121 -0.13 -21.07 -9.41
N GLU A 122 0.21 -22.36 -9.31
CA GLU A 122 0.19 -23.29 -10.44
C GLU A 122 -1.22 -23.47 -11.04
N ALA A 123 -2.25 -23.42 -10.19
CA ALA A 123 -3.64 -23.55 -10.61
C ALA A 123 -4.27 -22.22 -11.11
N SER A 124 -3.57 -21.09 -10.98
CA SER A 124 -4.08 -19.77 -11.34
C SER A 124 -3.76 -19.40 -12.78
N THR A 125 -4.77 -19.03 -13.57
CA THR A 125 -4.57 -18.54 -14.95
C THR A 125 -3.81 -17.21 -14.99
N VAL A 126 -4.14 -16.30 -14.07
CA VAL A 126 -3.39 -15.06 -13.84
C VAL A 126 -2.77 -15.16 -12.46
N PRO A 127 -1.43 -15.04 -12.31
CA PRO A 127 -0.78 -15.20 -11.01
C PRO A 127 -1.38 -14.27 -9.95
N MET A 128 -1.58 -14.80 -8.74
CA MET A 128 -2.20 -14.04 -7.64
C MET A 128 -1.15 -13.22 -6.88
N LEU A 129 -1.54 -12.05 -6.39
CA LEU A 129 -0.74 -11.34 -5.38
C LEU A 129 -0.88 -12.07 -4.04
N ILE A 130 0.24 -12.51 -3.46
CA ILE A 130 0.26 -13.15 -2.15
C ILE A 130 0.69 -12.10 -1.14
N ALA A 131 -0.14 -11.84 -0.14
CA ALA A 131 0.10 -10.85 0.88
C ALA A 131 0.40 -11.50 2.23
N LEU A 132 1.14 -10.77 3.05
CA LEU A 132 1.41 -11.02 4.45
C LEU A 132 1.03 -9.78 5.25
N ASP A 133 0.46 -9.98 6.44
CA ASP A 133 0.46 -8.94 7.46
C ASP A 133 1.54 -9.25 8.49
N GLY A 134 2.74 -8.71 8.25
CA GLY A 134 3.99 -9.10 8.90
C GLY A 134 4.77 -7.91 9.46
N GLU A 135 4.16 -7.17 10.39
CA GLU A 135 4.73 -5.97 11.01
C GLU A 135 6.02 -6.24 11.82
N TRP A 136 6.13 -7.42 12.44
CA TRP A 136 7.36 -7.91 13.09
C TRP A 136 7.87 -9.18 12.40
N GLY A 137 7.80 -9.18 11.06
CA GLY A 137 8.19 -10.28 10.19
C GLY A 137 7.15 -11.39 10.12
N LEU A 138 7.51 -12.49 9.45
CA LEU A 138 6.62 -13.63 9.19
C LEU A 138 6.01 -14.21 10.47
N TYR A 139 6.72 -14.13 11.61
CA TYR A 139 6.25 -14.66 12.90
C TYR A 139 4.91 -14.08 13.37
N MET A 140 4.54 -12.88 12.92
CA MET A 140 3.21 -12.32 13.19
C MET A 140 2.08 -13.29 12.79
N ARG A 141 2.30 -14.08 11.73
CA ARG A 141 1.31 -15.03 11.19
C ARG A 141 1.81 -16.47 11.20
N LEU A 142 3.11 -16.71 11.17
CA LEU A 142 3.71 -18.03 11.01
C LEU A 142 4.48 -18.44 12.25
N LYS A 143 3.93 -19.39 13.02
CA LYS A 143 4.38 -19.71 14.39
C LYS A 143 5.83 -20.18 14.48
N ASP A 144 6.38 -20.74 13.40
CA ASP A 144 7.72 -21.31 13.34
C ASP A 144 8.71 -20.47 12.52
N ALA A 145 8.36 -19.21 12.23
CA ALA A 145 9.26 -18.22 11.65
C ALA A 145 10.08 -17.47 12.72
N PRO A 146 11.19 -16.80 12.35
CA PRO A 146 11.94 -15.95 13.27
C PRO A 146 11.11 -14.79 13.79
N ARG A 147 11.20 -14.55 15.11
CA ARG A 147 10.49 -13.46 15.78
C ARG A 147 11.38 -12.24 15.94
N TYR A 148 10.97 -11.14 15.32
CA TYR A 148 11.64 -9.85 15.43
C TYR A 148 11.01 -8.98 16.54
N PRO A 149 11.74 -7.94 17.00
CA PRO A 149 11.18 -6.95 17.91
C PRO A 149 10.01 -6.17 17.30
N ARG A 150 9.26 -5.49 18.15
CA ARG A 150 8.17 -4.59 17.75
C ARG A 150 8.76 -3.24 17.32
N SER A 151 8.08 -2.53 16.42
CA SER A 151 8.59 -1.30 15.78
C SER A 151 8.98 -0.21 16.77
N LYS A 152 8.31 -0.10 17.93
CA LYS A 152 8.58 0.95 18.92
C LYS A 152 10.04 0.97 19.39
N GLY A 153 10.60 -0.18 19.76
CA GLY A 153 11.99 -0.22 20.22
C GLY A 153 13.00 0.11 19.12
N LEU A 154 12.71 -0.30 17.88
CA LEU A 154 13.53 0.05 16.72
C LEU A 154 13.46 1.56 16.42
N GLY A 155 12.27 2.15 16.55
CA GLY A 155 12.09 3.58 16.35
C GLY A 155 12.79 4.42 17.41
N ILE A 156 12.68 4.07 18.70
CA ILE A 156 13.44 4.73 19.78
C ILE A 156 14.94 4.68 19.52
N LYS A 157 15.46 3.53 19.05
CA LYS A 157 16.87 3.41 18.70
C LYS A 157 17.27 4.31 17.53
N GLY A 158 16.38 4.49 16.55
CA GLY A 158 16.56 5.43 15.45
C GLY A 158 17.70 5.08 14.47
N ASP A 159 18.07 3.79 14.36
CA ASP A 159 19.11 3.31 13.44
C ASP A 159 18.49 2.92 12.08
N MET A 160 18.52 3.85 11.12
CA MET A 160 17.87 3.67 9.82
C MET A 160 18.52 2.57 8.98
N GLU A 161 19.83 2.38 9.07
CA GLU A 161 20.54 1.33 8.33
C GLU A 161 20.15 -0.04 8.87
N LEU A 162 20.05 -0.19 10.19
CA LEU A 162 19.55 -1.41 10.82
C LEU A 162 18.09 -1.70 10.44
N ILE A 163 17.23 -0.67 10.39
CA ILE A 163 15.82 -0.80 9.98
C ILE A 163 15.70 -1.17 8.50
N LYS A 164 16.53 -0.59 7.63
CA LYS A 164 16.58 -0.95 6.21
C LYS A 164 17.05 -2.40 6.01
N ALA A 165 18.09 -2.81 6.72
CA ALA A 165 18.56 -4.19 6.72
C ALA A 165 17.48 -5.17 7.23
N TYR A 166 16.70 -4.75 8.23
CA TYR A 166 15.55 -5.52 8.70
C TYR A 166 14.49 -5.68 7.62
N GLY A 167 14.12 -4.60 6.92
CA GLY A 167 13.22 -4.66 5.77
C GLY A 167 13.72 -5.62 4.68
N ALA A 168 15.01 -5.58 4.35
CA ALA A 168 15.62 -6.45 3.36
C ALA A 168 15.59 -7.94 3.76
N GLU A 169 15.83 -8.26 5.03
CA GLU A 169 15.73 -9.65 5.52
C GLU A 169 14.29 -10.15 5.50
N VAL A 170 13.31 -9.33 5.90
CA VAL A 170 11.88 -9.69 5.78
C VAL A 170 11.50 -9.89 4.30
N ALA A 171 12.04 -9.07 3.39
CA ALA A 171 11.83 -9.24 1.96
C ALA A 171 12.37 -10.58 1.46
N ARG A 172 13.60 -10.94 1.86
CA ARG A 172 14.22 -12.23 1.52
C ARG A 172 13.35 -13.41 1.99
N GLN A 173 12.87 -13.36 3.23
CA GLN A 173 11.96 -14.38 3.77
C GLN A 173 10.64 -14.44 3.01
N CYS A 174 10.06 -13.29 2.66
CA CYS A 174 8.86 -13.22 1.85
C CYS A 174 9.08 -13.81 0.45
N GLN A 175 10.20 -13.54 -0.21
CA GLN A 175 10.55 -14.13 -1.51
C GLN A 175 10.64 -15.66 -1.43
N LEU A 176 11.28 -16.22 -0.40
CA LEU A 176 11.32 -17.68 -0.18
C LEU A 176 9.92 -18.30 -0.04
N MET A 177 8.98 -17.54 0.53
CA MET A 177 7.60 -17.96 0.72
C MET A 177 6.71 -17.73 -0.51
N GLY A 178 7.16 -16.97 -1.52
CA GLY A 178 6.33 -16.51 -2.63
C GLY A 178 5.34 -15.41 -2.24
N ILE A 179 5.70 -14.57 -1.26
CA ILE A 179 4.93 -13.42 -0.79
C ILE A 179 5.37 -12.17 -1.56
N HIS A 180 4.41 -11.46 -2.15
CA HIS A 180 4.65 -10.30 -3.02
C HIS A 180 4.37 -8.96 -2.32
N ILE A 181 3.53 -8.96 -1.30
CA ILE A 181 3.10 -7.77 -0.57
C ILE A 181 3.27 -8.01 0.93
N ASN A 182 3.90 -7.10 1.64
CA ASN A 182 3.84 -7.06 3.09
C ASN A 182 3.04 -5.83 3.52
N PHE A 183 2.00 -6.01 4.33
CA PHE A 183 1.20 -4.93 4.94
C PHE A 183 1.95 -4.28 6.09
N ALA A 184 3.10 -3.70 5.77
CA ALA A 184 3.98 -2.96 6.65
C ALA A 184 4.81 -1.97 5.79
N PRO A 185 5.25 -0.83 6.33
CA PRO A 185 5.24 -0.44 7.74
C PRO A 185 3.91 0.14 8.25
N VAL A 186 3.69 0.02 9.57
CA VAL A 186 2.75 0.91 10.28
C VAL A 186 3.39 2.28 10.38
N VAL A 187 2.71 3.29 9.83
CA VAL A 187 3.17 4.69 9.78
C VAL A 187 2.32 5.61 10.66
N ASP A 188 1.41 5.04 11.45
CA ASP A 188 0.61 5.77 12.43
C ASP A 188 1.50 6.39 13.50
N VAL A 189 1.37 7.69 13.74
CA VAL A 189 2.11 8.40 14.80
C VAL A 189 1.37 8.21 16.13
N ASN A 190 1.93 7.42 17.05
CA ASN A 190 1.23 6.99 18.26
C ASN A 190 1.24 8.07 19.36
N ILE A 191 0.62 9.22 19.08
CA ILE A 191 0.54 10.38 19.98
C ILE A 191 -0.46 10.20 21.12
N ASN A 192 -1.42 9.28 21.00
CA ASN A 192 -2.34 8.95 22.08
C ASN A 192 -1.83 7.75 22.88
N PRO A 193 -1.36 7.91 24.13
CA PRO A 193 -0.87 6.80 24.94
C PRO A 193 -1.96 5.79 25.31
N LYS A 194 -3.24 6.17 25.19
CA LYS A 194 -4.40 5.28 25.42
C LYS A 194 -4.85 4.56 24.16
N ASN A 195 -4.14 4.71 23.04
CA ASN A 195 -4.49 4.04 21.79
C ASN A 195 -4.45 2.50 21.98
N PRO A 196 -5.58 1.80 21.84
CA PRO A 196 -5.65 0.37 22.14
C PRO A 196 -5.11 -0.50 20.99
N VAL A 197 -4.88 0.08 19.81
CA VAL A 197 -4.62 -0.67 18.56
C VAL A 197 -3.20 -0.49 18.06
N ILE A 198 -2.63 0.72 18.13
CA ILE A 198 -1.31 1.04 17.55
C ILE A 198 -0.20 0.72 18.54
N GLY A 199 -0.04 1.50 19.62
CA GLY A 199 0.92 1.22 20.68
C GLY A 199 2.31 0.85 20.16
N THR A 200 2.80 -0.35 20.52
CA THR A 200 4.14 -0.83 20.12
C THR A 200 4.30 -1.18 18.63
N ARG A 201 3.23 -1.14 17.83
CA ARG A 201 3.27 -1.34 16.38
C ARG A 201 3.83 -0.14 15.63
N SER A 202 3.67 1.06 16.18
CA SER A 202 4.27 2.27 15.63
C SER A 202 5.76 2.35 15.98
N PHE A 203 6.53 3.04 15.14
CA PHE A 203 7.90 3.43 15.45
C PHE A 203 7.99 4.53 16.53
N GLY A 204 6.90 5.23 16.85
CA GLY A 204 6.92 6.24 17.91
C GLY A 204 5.81 7.27 17.81
N ASP A 205 6.01 8.38 18.50
CA ASP A 205 5.08 9.51 18.62
C ASP A 205 5.57 10.79 17.91
N SER A 206 6.75 10.79 17.32
CA SER A 206 7.26 11.85 16.44
C SER A 206 6.94 11.55 14.97
N PRO A 207 6.27 12.48 14.24
CA PRO A 207 6.01 12.33 12.81
C PRO A 207 7.27 12.13 11.98
N GLU A 208 8.34 12.87 12.27
CA GLU A 208 9.62 12.81 11.56
C GLU A 208 10.34 11.49 11.80
N LEU A 209 10.34 11.01 13.05
CA LEU A 209 10.94 9.72 13.39
C LEU A 209 10.19 8.58 12.69
N VAL A 210 8.87 8.55 12.80
CA VAL A 210 8.03 7.53 12.15
C VAL A 210 8.24 7.55 10.65
N ALA A 211 8.29 8.73 10.03
CA ALA A 211 8.55 8.88 8.60
C ALA A 211 9.90 8.26 8.18
N ARG A 212 11.00 8.60 8.87
CA ARG A 212 12.32 8.08 8.53
C ARG A 212 12.39 6.55 8.69
N CYS A 213 11.88 6.02 9.80
CA CYS A 213 11.83 4.56 10.03
C CYS A 213 11.00 3.84 8.97
N ALA A 214 9.82 4.38 8.65
CA ALA A 214 8.93 3.81 7.65
C ALA A 214 9.55 3.79 6.25
N VAL A 215 10.20 4.88 5.85
CA VAL A 215 10.92 4.95 4.56
C VAL A 215 12.06 3.94 4.52
N ALA A 216 12.90 3.87 5.57
CA ALA A 216 14.01 2.93 5.62
C ALA A 216 13.54 1.47 5.52
N TYR A 217 12.51 1.10 6.30
CA TYR A 217 11.94 -0.25 6.28
C TYR A 217 11.29 -0.58 4.92
N GLY A 218 10.49 0.35 4.38
CA GLY A 218 9.83 0.18 3.09
C GLY A 218 10.80 0.05 1.92
N GLN A 219 11.89 0.82 1.92
CA GLN A 219 12.97 0.67 0.94
C GLN A 219 13.62 -0.71 1.00
N GLY A 220 13.94 -1.20 2.21
CA GLY A 220 14.47 -2.56 2.39
C GLY A 220 13.53 -3.64 1.81
N LEU A 221 12.23 -3.49 2.04
CA LEU A 221 11.21 -4.40 1.47
C LEU A 221 11.19 -4.36 -0.08
N GLU A 222 11.08 -3.17 -0.66
CA GLU A 222 10.85 -3.02 -2.11
C GLU A 222 12.11 -3.30 -2.96
N GLU A 223 13.29 -2.90 -2.47
CA GLU A 223 14.58 -3.30 -3.03
C GLU A 223 14.74 -4.83 -3.01
N GLY A 224 14.29 -5.48 -1.92
CA GLY A 224 14.29 -6.93 -1.75
C GLY A 224 13.17 -7.68 -2.49
N GLY A 225 12.34 -6.98 -3.26
CA GLY A 225 11.36 -7.63 -4.13
C GLY A 225 9.91 -7.60 -3.68
N VAL A 226 9.61 -7.02 -2.51
CA VAL A 226 8.31 -7.11 -1.86
C VAL A 226 7.69 -5.73 -1.76
N LEU A 227 6.46 -5.58 -2.22
CA LEU A 227 5.72 -4.33 -2.10
C LEU A 227 5.50 -4.00 -0.62
N SER A 228 5.98 -2.83 -0.19
CA SER A 228 5.65 -2.28 1.12
C SER A 228 4.32 -1.56 1.07
N VAL A 229 3.60 -1.50 2.20
CA VAL A 229 2.30 -0.84 2.30
C VAL A 229 2.22 -0.02 3.59
N ALA A 230 2.24 1.30 3.45
CA ALA A 230 2.05 2.21 4.57
C ALA A 230 0.61 2.17 5.09
N LYS A 231 0.44 2.00 6.41
CA LYS A 231 -0.87 1.89 7.06
C LYS A 231 -0.94 2.60 8.41
N HIS A 232 -2.11 3.09 8.84
CA HIS A 232 -3.44 2.95 8.22
C HIS A 232 -3.95 4.34 7.83
N PHE A 233 -4.02 4.64 6.53
CA PHE A 233 -4.33 5.97 6.02
C PHE A 233 -5.75 6.41 6.39
N PRO A 234 -5.99 7.65 6.87
CA PRO A 234 -5.06 8.78 6.93
C PRO A 234 -4.31 8.95 8.28
N GLY A 235 -4.27 7.93 9.14
CA GLY A 235 -3.56 7.92 10.42
C GLY A 235 -4.47 7.50 11.58
N HIS A 236 -4.16 6.35 12.20
CA HIS A 236 -4.92 5.73 13.29
C HIS A 236 -4.31 6.01 14.69
N GLY A 237 -3.21 6.77 14.75
CA GLY A 237 -2.39 6.93 15.95
C GLY A 237 -3.02 7.71 17.11
N ASP A 238 -4.05 8.53 16.84
CA ASP A 238 -4.72 9.39 17.83
C ASP A 238 -6.15 8.94 18.19
N THR A 239 -6.49 7.67 17.96
CA THR A 239 -7.83 7.15 18.28
C THR A 239 -7.85 6.42 19.62
N SER A 240 -8.94 6.54 20.39
CA SER A 240 -9.19 5.77 21.61
C SER A 240 -10.04 4.50 21.39
N GLU A 241 -10.47 4.24 20.16
CA GLU A 241 -11.36 3.14 19.81
C GLU A 241 -10.69 2.17 18.82
N ASP A 242 -11.19 0.93 18.79
CA ASP A 242 -10.67 -0.14 17.94
C ASP A 242 -11.56 -0.35 16.70
N SER A 243 -10.98 -0.17 15.51
CA SER A 243 -11.68 -0.32 14.22
C SER A 243 -12.15 -1.74 13.92
N HIS A 244 -11.62 -2.75 14.61
CA HIS A 244 -12.15 -4.11 14.56
C HIS A 244 -13.52 -4.23 15.25
N LYS A 245 -13.84 -3.30 16.17
CA LYS A 245 -15.02 -3.35 17.04
C LYS A 245 -16.05 -2.27 16.72
N THR A 246 -15.61 -1.11 16.24
CA THR A 246 -16.44 0.07 15.93
C THR A 246 -15.83 0.87 14.78
N LEU A 247 -16.35 2.06 14.48
CA LEU A 247 -15.77 3.04 13.55
C LEU A 247 -15.14 4.20 14.35
N PRO A 248 -13.81 4.18 14.60
CA PRO A 248 -13.14 5.22 15.38
C PRO A 248 -13.19 6.57 14.68
N THR A 249 -13.30 7.64 15.47
CA THR A 249 -13.29 9.02 14.95
C THR A 249 -11.96 9.71 15.21
N VAL A 250 -11.40 10.34 14.18
CA VAL A 250 -10.28 11.29 14.28
C VAL A 250 -10.86 12.70 14.25
N SER A 251 -10.74 13.40 15.38
CA SER A 251 -11.31 14.75 15.58
C SER A 251 -10.32 15.89 15.29
N ALA A 252 -9.11 15.57 14.84
CA ALA A 252 -8.06 16.54 14.54
C ALA A 252 -8.44 17.48 13.38
N SER A 253 -7.96 18.73 13.43
CA SER A 253 -8.12 19.69 12.32
C SER A 253 -7.29 19.28 11.10
N ARG A 254 -7.59 19.83 9.92
CA ARG A 254 -6.80 19.57 8.70
C ARG A 254 -5.33 19.95 8.88
N GLU A 255 -5.06 21.07 9.52
CA GLU A 255 -3.70 21.59 9.75
C GLU A 255 -2.92 20.70 10.73
N ARG A 256 -3.60 20.11 11.73
CA ARG A 256 -3.00 19.11 12.61
C ARG A 256 -2.69 17.84 11.83
N MET A 257 -3.68 17.32 11.09
CA MET A 257 -3.53 16.14 10.24
C MET A 257 -2.40 16.27 9.23
N GLN A 258 -2.26 17.44 8.61
CA GLN A 258 -1.15 17.70 7.69
C GLN A 258 0.20 17.61 8.41
N ARG A 259 0.33 18.17 9.62
CA ARG A 259 1.61 18.20 10.34
C ARG A 259 1.98 16.87 11.00
N VAL A 260 1.01 16.04 11.37
CA VAL A 260 1.26 14.83 12.17
C VAL A 260 0.87 13.57 11.42
N GLU A 261 -0.42 13.30 11.27
CA GLU A 261 -0.93 12.02 10.77
C GLU A 261 -0.53 11.76 9.31
N LEU A 262 -0.63 12.78 8.44
CA LEU A 262 -0.32 12.68 7.02
C LEU A 262 1.17 12.85 6.71
N TYR A 263 1.99 13.27 7.68
CA TYR A 263 3.41 13.54 7.45
C TYR A 263 4.17 12.27 7.04
N PRO A 264 4.08 11.14 7.76
CA PRO A 264 4.73 9.89 7.36
C PRO A 264 4.27 9.39 5.98
N PHE A 265 2.99 9.52 5.64
CA PHE A 265 2.47 9.12 4.32
C PHE A 265 3.04 9.97 3.18
N ARG A 266 3.25 11.28 3.39
CA ARG A 266 3.91 12.13 2.40
C ARG A 266 5.37 11.73 2.20
N ALA A 267 6.11 11.54 3.28
CA ALA A 267 7.52 11.11 3.20
C ALA A 267 7.65 9.73 2.51
N TYR A 268 6.75 8.81 2.83
CA TYR A 268 6.69 7.48 2.22
C TYR A 268 6.41 7.54 0.71
N ARG A 269 5.45 8.38 0.29
CA ARG A 269 5.19 8.67 -1.13
C ARG A 269 6.41 9.30 -1.82
N ASP A 270 7.04 10.30 -1.19
CA ASP A 270 8.17 11.03 -1.77
C ASP A 270 9.40 10.14 -1.96
N ALA A 271 9.52 9.09 -1.14
CA ALA A 271 10.51 8.04 -1.32
C ALA A 271 10.19 7.05 -2.46
N GLY A 272 9.06 7.21 -3.16
CA GLY A 272 8.65 6.38 -4.29
C GLY A 272 8.09 5.01 -3.89
N LEU A 273 7.62 4.83 -2.65
CA LEU A 273 7.14 3.53 -2.16
C LEU A 273 5.69 3.26 -2.60
N GLY A 274 5.39 1.99 -2.87
CA GLY A 274 4.36 1.61 -3.84
C GLY A 274 2.97 1.27 -3.29
N GLY A 275 2.75 1.23 -1.98
CA GLY A 275 1.48 0.78 -1.40
C GLY A 275 0.97 1.64 -0.24
N VAL A 276 -0.35 1.89 -0.19
CA VAL A 276 -1.02 2.52 0.95
C VAL A 276 -2.29 1.74 1.29
N MET A 277 -2.50 1.47 2.57
CA MET A 277 -3.72 0.86 3.09
C MET A 277 -4.64 1.92 3.70
N THR A 278 -5.90 2.01 3.25
CA THR A 278 -6.90 2.93 3.80
C THR A 278 -7.63 2.30 4.98
N ALA A 279 -7.71 3.03 6.09
CA ALA A 279 -8.32 2.58 7.33
C ALA A 279 -9.85 2.72 7.33
N HIS A 280 -10.49 2.00 8.25
CA HIS A 280 -11.88 2.25 8.63
C HIS A 280 -11.95 3.29 9.75
N LEU A 281 -11.70 4.56 9.39
CA LEU A 281 -11.69 5.70 10.30
C LEU A 281 -12.65 6.79 9.84
N ARG A 282 -13.43 7.36 10.75
CA ARG A 282 -14.22 8.56 10.50
C ARG A 282 -13.33 9.79 10.66
N VAL A 283 -13.21 10.61 9.61
CA VAL A 283 -12.32 11.78 9.61
C VAL A 283 -13.09 13.02 9.15
N LEU A 284 -13.76 13.66 10.11
CA LEU A 284 -14.73 14.73 9.84
C LEU A 284 -14.11 15.96 9.17
N ALA A 285 -12.82 16.22 9.43
CA ALA A 285 -12.09 17.30 8.79
C ALA A 285 -12.02 17.16 7.26
N TYR A 286 -12.01 15.93 6.73
CA TYR A 286 -11.93 15.66 5.29
C TYR A 286 -13.26 15.19 4.70
N ASP A 287 -14.10 14.51 5.48
CA ASP A 287 -15.43 14.10 5.05
C ASP A 287 -16.48 14.26 6.16
N ALA A 288 -17.26 15.35 6.06
CA ALA A 288 -18.34 15.68 6.99
C ALA A 288 -19.50 14.66 6.98
N THR A 289 -19.60 13.77 5.98
CA THR A 289 -20.63 12.71 5.99
C THR A 289 -20.39 11.66 7.06
N GLY A 290 -19.19 11.62 7.66
CA GLY A 290 -18.84 10.67 8.70
C GLY A 290 -18.56 9.26 8.19
N ARG A 291 -18.44 9.08 6.87
CA ARG A 291 -18.06 7.80 6.25
C ARG A 291 -16.62 7.43 6.61
N ALA A 292 -16.37 6.12 6.68
CA ALA A 292 -15.02 5.60 6.85
C ALA A 292 -14.10 6.05 5.70
N ALA A 293 -12.83 6.35 5.99
CA ALA A 293 -11.84 6.81 5.01
C ALA A 293 -11.75 5.88 3.79
N SER A 294 -11.72 4.56 4.02
CA SER A 294 -11.75 3.53 2.97
C SER A 294 -12.99 3.55 2.07
N LEU A 295 -14.09 4.18 2.51
CA LEU A 295 -15.36 4.29 1.78
C LEU A 295 -15.66 5.73 1.36
N SER A 296 -14.71 6.65 1.54
CA SER A 296 -14.85 8.07 1.23
C SER A 296 -14.03 8.45 0.02
N ARG A 297 -14.69 8.88 -1.06
CA ARG A 297 -14.01 9.43 -2.25
C ARG A 297 -13.22 10.69 -1.91
N LYS A 298 -13.69 11.51 -0.96
CA LYS A 298 -13.01 12.72 -0.50
C LYS A 298 -11.67 12.42 0.18
N ILE A 299 -11.55 11.26 0.83
CA ILE A 299 -10.31 10.88 1.53
C ILE A 299 -9.43 10.01 0.62
N THR A 300 -10.00 8.97 0.01
CA THR A 300 -9.23 7.98 -0.75
C THR A 300 -8.85 8.47 -2.16
N THR A 301 -9.73 9.20 -2.85
CA THR A 301 -9.42 9.75 -4.19
C THR A 301 -8.91 11.18 -4.09
N ASP A 302 -9.69 12.08 -3.51
CA ASP A 302 -9.38 13.50 -3.52
C ASP A 302 -8.13 13.81 -2.68
N LEU A 303 -8.09 13.40 -1.39
CA LEU A 303 -6.92 13.64 -0.56
C LEU A 303 -5.70 12.78 -0.96
N LEU A 304 -5.83 11.44 -0.97
CA LEU A 304 -4.66 10.56 -1.18
C LEU A 304 -4.14 10.57 -2.63
N ARG A 305 -5.00 10.31 -3.62
CA ARG A 305 -4.54 10.21 -5.02
C ARG A 305 -4.30 11.56 -5.68
N ARG A 306 -5.21 12.52 -5.50
CA ARG A 306 -5.12 13.82 -6.18
C ARG A 306 -4.24 14.79 -5.42
N ASP A 307 -4.64 15.19 -4.21
CA ASP A 307 -3.99 16.28 -3.49
C ASP A 307 -2.60 15.86 -2.98
N MET A 308 -2.47 14.63 -2.47
CA MET A 308 -1.18 14.04 -2.13
C MET A 308 -0.48 13.38 -3.33
N GLY A 309 -1.12 13.25 -4.49
CA GLY A 309 -0.44 12.73 -5.68
C GLY A 309 0.03 11.28 -5.60
N PHE A 310 -0.51 10.44 -4.70
CA PHE A 310 -0.07 9.04 -4.56
C PHE A 310 -0.41 8.22 -5.83
N LYS A 311 0.59 7.48 -6.35
CA LYS A 311 0.51 6.75 -7.63
C LYS A 311 0.51 5.23 -7.50
N GLY A 312 0.78 4.72 -6.30
CA GLY A 312 0.87 3.28 -6.04
C GLY A 312 -0.49 2.57 -5.94
N LEU A 313 -0.46 1.35 -5.40
CA LEU A 313 -1.66 0.58 -5.08
C LEU A 313 -2.32 1.11 -3.81
N VAL A 314 -3.61 1.38 -3.90
CA VAL A 314 -4.46 1.71 -2.76
C VAL A 314 -5.28 0.49 -2.38
N ILE A 315 -5.11 0.02 -1.15
CA ILE A 315 -5.69 -1.24 -0.66
C ILE A 315 -6.59 -0.90 0.53
N THR A 316 -7.78 -1.48 0.62
CA THR A 316 -8.60 -1.31 1.82
C THR A 316 -7.96 -2.04 3.01
N ASP A 317 -8.21 -1.59 4.22
CA ASP A 317 -8.19 -2.50 5.37
C ASP A 317 -9.28 -3.59 5.19
N ALA A 318 -9.27 -4.63 6.02
CA ALA A 318 -10.13 -5.79 5.84
C ALA A 318 -11.63 -5.41 5.90
N LEU A 319 -12.35 -5.59 4.79
CA LEU A 319 -13.76 -5.20 4.66
C LEU A 319 -14.71 -6.00 5.55
N GLU A 320 -14.30 -7.15 6.08
CA GLU A 320 -15.02 -7.91 7.10
C GLU A 320 -15.06 -7.20 8.47
N MET A 321 -14.20 -6.19 8.70
CA MET A 321 -14.16 -5.45 9.96
C MET A 321 -15.44 -4.64 10.18
N ARG A 322 -15.87 -4.54 11.45
CA ARG A 322 -17.07 -3.76 11.82
C ARG A 322 -16.99 -2.30 11.42
N GLY A 323 -15.82 -1.66 11.49
CA GLY A 323 -15.64 -0.28 11.04
C GLY A 323 -15.94 -0.06 9.55
N ALA A 324 -15.87 -1.10 8.73
CA ALA A 324 -16.22 -1.05 7.30
C ALA A 324 -17.73 -1.16 7.05
N GLN A 325 -18.48 -1.74 8.00
CA GLN A 325 -19.90 -2.01 7.85
C GLN A 325 -20.70 -0.73 8.08
N ALA A 326 -20.82 0.09 7.03
CA ALA A 326 -21.62 1.30 7.06
C ALA A 326 -23.12 0.96 7.03
N ASN A 327 -23.89 1.48 8.00
CA ASN A 327 -25.34 1.34 8.03
C ASN A 327 -25.96 1.88 6.73
N GLY A 328 -26.85 1.10 6.10
CA GLY A 328 -27.61 1.52 4.92
C GLY A 328 -26.86 1.40 3.58
N VAL A 329 -25.67 0.79 3.54
CA VAL A 329 -24.94 0.50 2.30
C VAL A 329 -25.32 -0.89 1.78
N SER A 330 -25.70 -0.97 0.49
CA SER A 330 -26.04 -2.23 -0.18
C SER A 330 -24.83 -3.15 -0.40
N SER A 331 -23.64 -2.58 -0.67
CA SER A 331 -22.39 -3.32 -0.76
C SER A 331 -21.19 -2.47 -0.36
N VAL A 332 -20.51 -2.86 0.72
CA VAL A 332 -19.27 -2.22 1.20
C VAL A 332 -18.18 -2.27 0.13
N ALA A 333 -18.13 -3.34 -0.66
CA ALA A 333 -17.15 -3.51 -1.74
C ALA A 333 -17.34 -2.48 -2.87
N VAL A 334 -18.60 -2.22 -3.27
CA VAL A 334 -18.93 -1.22 -4.30
C VAL A 334 -18.56 0.18 -3.81
N GLU A 335 -18.87 0.50 -2.55
CA GLU A 335 -18.54 1.81 -1.98
C GLU A 335 -17.02 2.02 -1.82
N ALA A 336 -16.29 0.97 -1.41
CA ALA A 336 -14.83 1.01 -1.35
C ALA A 336 -14.18 1.19 -2.73
N LEU A 337 -14.74 0.55 -3.76
CA LEU A 337 -14.32 0.71 -5.14
C LEU A 337 -14.47 2.17 -5.60
N LYS A 338 -15.67 2.73 -5.44
CA LYS A 338 -16.03 4.13 -5.77
C LYS A 338 -15.23 5.16 -4.99
N ALA A 339 -14.79 4.80 -3.78
CA ALA A 339 -13.92 5.66 -2.98
C ALA A 339 -12.53 5.83 -3.59
N GLY A 340 -12.06 4.87 -4.41
CA GLY A 340 -10.77 4.96 -5.12
C GLY A 340 -9.80 3.82 -4.85
N ASN A 341 -10.18 2.81 -4.05
CA ASN A 341 -9.34 1.65 -3.76
C ASN A 341 -9.15 0.78 -5.02
N ASP A 342 -7.93 0.25 -5.20
CA ASP A 342 -7.64 -0.74 -6.25
C ASP A 342 -7.99 -2.15 -5.78
N ILE A 343 -7.53 -2.50 -4.57
CA ILE A 343 -7.69 -3.84 -4.00
C ILE A 343 -8.65 -3.76 -2.80
N LEU A 344 -9.66 -4.60 -2.81
CA LEU A 344 -10.65 -4.80 -1.77
C LEU A 344 -10.22 -6.01 -0.95
N LEU A 345 -9.62 -5.74 0.20
CA LEU A 345 -9.08 -6.76 1.09
C LEU A 345 -10.18 -7.36 1.95
N GLY A 346 -10.26 -8.69 1.99
CA GLY A 346 -11.05 -9.44 2.95
C GLY A 346 -12.54 -9.09 3.02
N PRO A 347 -13.29 -9.00 1.90
CA PRO A 347 -14.75 -9.04 1.99
C PRO A 347 -15.18 -10.37 2.64
N SER A 348 -16.15 -10.33 3.55
CA SER A 348 -16.66 -11.52 4.25
C SER A 348 -17.20 -12.58 3.29
N GLN A 349 -17.73 -12.13 2.16
CA GLN A 349 -18.38 -12.90 1.11
C GLN A 349 -17.82 -12.44 -0.25
N PRO A 350 -16.64 -12.95 -0.69
CA PRO A 350 -15.96 -12.41 -1.86
C PRO A 350 -16.71 -12.63 -3.19
N LEU A 351 -17.45 -13.74 -3.31
CA LEU A 351 -18.28 -14.00 -4.50
C LEU A 351 -19.39 -12.96 -4.64
N GLU A 352 -20.08 -12.67 -3.54
CA GLU A 352 -21.15 -11.70 -3.43
C GLU A 352 -20.61 -10.28 -3.67
N ALA A 353 -19.43 -9.96 -3.13
CA ALA A 353 -18.74 -8.70 -3.41
C ALA A 353 -18.45 -8.51 -4.90
N ARG A 354 -17.93 -9.55 -5.58
CA ARG A 354 -17.70 -9.53 -7.03
C ARG A 354 -19.01 -9.33 -7.79
N ASN A 355 -20.05 -10.08 -7.44
CA ASN A 355 -21.34 -10.00 -8.11
C ASN A 355 -22.00 -8.63 -7.92
N ALA A 356 -21.88 -8.02 -6.74
CA ALA A 356 -22.36 -6.67 -6.48
C ALA A 356 -21.64 -5.63 -7.35
N ILE A 357 -20.33 -5.75 -7.55
CA ILE A 357 -19.58 -4.86 -8.46
C ILE A 357 -20.03 -5.05 -9.91
N ILE A 358 -20.23 -6.30 -10.35
CA ILE A 358 -20.76 -6.59 -11.69
C ILE A 358 -22.16 -5.98 -11.87
N GLN A 359 -23.01 -6.06 -10.85
CA GLN A 359 -24.33 -5.42 -10.89
C GLN A 359 -24.23 -3.90 -10.95
N ALA A 360 -23.33 -3.29 -10.17
CA ALA A 360 -23.08 -1.84 -10.19
C ALA A 360 -22.53 -1.36 -11.55
N LEU A 361 -21.74 -2.18 -12.24
CA LEU A 361 -21.32 -1.92 -13.63
C LEU A 361 -22.50 -1.97 -14.59
N ARG A 362 -23.33 -3.01 -14.49
CA ARG A 362 -24.51 -3.20 -15.37
C ARG A 362 -25.56 -2.11 -15.17
N SER A 363 -25.70 -1.57 -13.96
CA SER A 363 -26.61 -0.45 -13.67
C SER A 363 -26.04 0.93 -14.01
N GLY A 364 -24.73 1.02 -14.34
CA GLY A 364 -24.04 2.29 -14.57
C GLY A 364 -23.67 3.06 -13.30
N GLU A 365 -23.84 2.48 -12.11
CA GLU A 365 -23.39 3.06 -10.85
C GLU A 365 -21.85 3.16 -10.79
N VAL A 366 -21.16 2.19 -11.38
CA VAL A 366 -19.70 2.17 -11.57
C VAL A 366 -19.43 2.14 -13.07
N SER A 367 -18.44 2.91 -13.53
CA SER A 367 -18.04 2.91 -14.95
C SER A 367 -17.11 1.75 -15.28
N GLU A 368 -17.18 1.21 -16.50
CA GLU A 368 -16.23 0.21 -16.97
C GLU A 368 -14.78 0.71 -16.93
N SER A 369 -14.57 1.99 -17.27
CA SER A 369 -13.25 2.62 -17.23
C SER A 369 -12.63 2.62 -15.83
N GLU A 370 -13.44 2.75 -14.78
CA GLU A 370 -12.95 2.74 -13.40
C GLU A 370 -12.41 1.36 -13.00
N VAL A 371 -13.10 0.29 -13.40
CA VAL A 371 -12.63 -1.08 -13.17
C VAL A 371 -11.43 -1.41 -14.06
N GLU A 372 -11.45 -0.97 -15.32
CA GLU A 372 -10.33 -1.14 -16.25
C GLU A 372 -9.04 -0.53 -15.70
N GLU A 373 -9.09 0.73 -15.26
CA GLU A 373 -7.92 1.43 -14.74
C GLU A 373 -7.30 0.70 -13.54
N LYS A 374 -8.13 0.29 -12.57
CA LYS A 374 -7.69 -0.43 -11.37
C LYS A 374 -7.14 -1.81 -11.70
N CYS A 375 -7.85 -2.57 -12.54
CA CYS A 375 -7.42 -3.89 -12.99
C CYS A 375 -6.05 -3.82 -13.67
N ARG A 376 -5.86 -2.87 -14.60
CA ARG A 376 -4.58 -2.65 -15.28
C ARG A 376 -3.47 -2.26 -14.34
N ARG A 377 -3.75 -1.40 -13.35
CA ARG A 377 -2.78 -1.06 -12.31
C ARG A 377 -2.34 -2.29 -11.52
N ILE A 378 -3.28 -3.14 -11.09
CA ILE A 378 -2.98 -4.38 -10.37
C ILE A 378 -2.15 -5.33 -11.25
N LEU A 379 -2.49 -5.47 -12.53
CA LEU A 379 -1.72 -6.26 -13.49
C LEU A 379 -0.29 -5.70 -13.65
N ALA A 380 -0.11 -4.38 -13.72
CA ALA A 380 1.23 -3.77 -13.80
C ALA A 380 2.09 -4.14 -12.58
N PHE A 381 1.52 -4.12 -11.37
CA PHE A 381 2.19 -4.57 -10.14
C PHE A 381 2.48 -6.08 -10.15
N LYS A 382 1.57 -6.92 -10.65
CA LYS A 382 1.82 -8.36 -10.84
C LYS A 382 2.99 -8.61 -11.79
N TYR A 383 3.09 -7.83 -12.87
CA TYR A 383 4.22 -7.93 -13.79
C TYR A 383 5.55 -7.65 -13.08
N ALA A 384 5.61 -6.57 -12.31
CA ALA A 384 6.84 -6.18 -11.60
C ALA A 384 7.21 -7.15 -10.48
N LEU A 385 6.23 -7.62 -9.70
CA LEU A 385 6.46 -8.42 -8.49
C LEU A 385 6.55 -9.93 -8.75
N ILE A 386 5.95 -10.43 -9.82
CA ILE A 386 5.82 -11.87 -10.09
C ILE A 386 6.52 -12.27 -11.40
N ILE A 387 6.27 -11.53 -12.48
CA ILE A 387 6.76 -11.92 -13.82
C ILE A 387 8.22 -11.54 -14.02
N LYS A 388 8.62 -10.35 -13.57
CA LYS A 388 9.99 -9.85 -13.74
C LYS A 388 10.92 -10.19 -12.59
N LYS A 389 10.41 -10.27 -11.36
CA LYS A 389 11.20 -10.66 -10.20
C LYS A 389 11.16 -12.18 -10.06
N LYS A 390 12.32 -12.82 -10.27
CA LYS A 390 12.48 -14.25 -10.01
C LYS A 390 12.49 -14.45 -8.50
N SER A 391 11.42 -15.07 -7.97
CA SER A 391 11.31 -15.46 -6.57
C SER A 391 12.52 -16.31 -6.17
N LEU A 392 13.00 -16.16 -4.94
CA LEU A 392 13.88 -17.18 -4.35
C LEU A 392 13.05 -18.46 -4.24
N GLU A 393 13.41 -19.49 -5.00
CA GLU A 393 12.66 -20.74 -5.03
C GLU A 393 13.08 -21.63 -3.86
N ALA A 394 12.21 -21.72 -2.85
CA ALA A 394 12.33 -22.73 -1.80
C ALA A 394 11.21 -23.78 -1.95
N SER A 395 11.58 -25.05 -1.79
CA SER A 395 10.61 -26.12 -1.58
C SER A 395 9.98 -25.99 -0.19
N ALA A 396 8.77 -26.50 0.00
CA ALA A 396 8.12 -26.52 1.31
C ALA A 396 8.96 -27.25 2.38
N ALA A 397 9.72 -28.28 1.97
CA ALA A 397 10.60 -29.03 2.87
C ALA A 397 11.83 -28.23 3.34
N GLU A 398 12.35 -27.32 2.51
CA GLU A 398 13.60 -26.61 2.79
C GLU A 398 13.39 -25.17 3.26
N VAL A 399 12.20 -24.59 3.03
CA VAL A 399 11.92 -23.17 3.28
C VAL A 399 12.27 -22.74 4.70
N LYS A 400 11.99 -23.61 5.69
CA LYS A 400 12.34 -23.34 7.09
C LYS A 400 13.85 -23.23 7.29
N LYS A 401 14.64 -24.15 6.73
CA LYS A 401 16.11 -24.10 6.83
C LYS A 401 16.67 -22.86 6.14
N GLN A 402 16.08 -22.45 5.01
CA GLN A 402 16.54 -21.28 4.24
C GLN A 402 16.13 -19.94 4.89
N ILE A 403 15.09 -19.93 5.71
CA ILE A 403 14.70 -18.77 6.52
C ILE A 403 15.65 -18.61 7.72
N TRP A 404 15.91 -19.71 8.45
CA TRP A 404 16.74 -19.70 9.65
C TRP A 404 18.24 -19.83 9.34
N THR A 405 18.86 -18.74 8.85
CA THR A 405 20.31 -18.71 8.54
C THR A 405 21.15 -18.08 9.68
N PRO A 406 22.48 -18.28 9.69
CA PRO A 406 23.37 -17.58 10.62
C PRO A 406 23.32 -16.05 10.49
N GLU A 407 23.20 -15.54 9.27
CA GLU A 407 23.13 -14.10 8.96
C GLU A 407 21.82 -13.50 9.50
N GLU A 408 20.70 -14.18 9.28
CA GLU A 408 19.40 -13.83 9.89
C GLU A 408 19.54 -13.76 11.42
N ALA A 409 20.13 -14.78 12.04
CA ALA A 409 20.25 -14.86 13.48
C ALA A 409 21.12 -13.71 14.04
N ALA A 410 22.20 -13.34 13.34
CA ALA A 410 23.05 -12.22 13.71
C ALA A 410 22.31 -10.88 13.60
N LEU A 411 21.58 -10.64 12.51
CA LEU A 411 20.77 -9.44 12.34
C LEU A 411 19.66 -9.36 13.40
N ARG A 412 18.93 -10.45 13.63
CA ARG A 412 17.88 -10.52 14.65
C ARG A 412 18.44 -10.24 16.05
N SER A 413 19.63 -10.71 16.36
CA SER A 413 20.29 -10.40 17.63
C SER A 413 20.58 -8.90 17.78
N ARG A 414 21.09 -8.23 16.73
CA ARG A 414 21.31 -6.78 16.72
C ARG A 414 19.99 -6.00 16.88
N LEU A 415 18.92 -6.44 16.22
CA LEU A 415 17.59 -5.85 16.35
C LEU A 415 17.06 -5.95 17.79
N TRP A 416 17.22 -7.11 18.44
CA TRP A 416 16.83 -7.27 19.85
C TRP A 416 17.70 -6.47 20.80
N GLN A 417 19.01 -6.35 20.56
CA GLN A 417 19.89 -5.46 21.33
C GLN A 417 19.43 -4.01 21.24
N ALA A 418 19.08 -3.54 20.03
CA ALA A 418 18.49 -2.23 19.83
C ALA A 418 17.19 -2.05 20.63
N ASN A 419 16.28 -3.04 20.58
CA ASN A 419 15.01 -3.01 21.30
C ASN A 419 15.19 -2.97 22.83
N VAL A 420 16.08 -3.80 23.38
CA VAL A 420 16.40 -3.83 24.82
C VAL A 420 17.04 -2.51 25.26
N SER A 421 17.96 -1.96 24.46
CA SER A 421 18.57 -0.66 24.76
C SER A 421 17.56 0.50 24.79
N ALA A 422 16.43 0.34 24.11
CA ALA A 422 15.31 1.28 24.12
C ALA A 422 14.34 1.09 25.31
N GLY A 423 14.62 0.16 26.23
CA GLY A 423 13.74 -0.17 27.36
C GLY A 423 12.52 -1.01 26.97
N GLU A 424 12.49 -1.57 25.76
CA GLU A 424 11.45 -2.48 25.30
C GLU A 424 11.90 -3.95 25.56
N GLY A 425 10.96 -4.87 25.77
CA GLY A 425 11.22 -6.21 26.31
C GLY A 425 12.31 -7.07 25.60
N GLU A 426 12.70 -8.17 26.25
CA GLU A 426 13.80 -9.05 25.80
C GLU A 426 13.43 -9.99 24.63
N ASP A 427 14.46 -10.51 23.95
CA ASP A 427 14.32 -11.57 22.93
C ASP A 427 13.73 -12.85 23.55
N PRO A 428 12.49 -13.24 23.21
CA PRO A 428 11.88 -14.44 23.76
C PRO A 428 12.53 -15.72 23.24
N THR A 429 13.32 -15.67 22.17
CA THR A 429 14.03 -16.83 21.60
C THR A 429 15.37 -17.10 22.28
N ALA A 430 15.91 -16.13 23.04
CA ALA A 430 17.14 -16.31 23.82
C ALA A 430 16.98 -17.37 24.93
N LYS A 431 15.78 -17.46 25.54
CA LYS A 431 15.46 -18.45 26.58
C LYS A 431 15.42 -19.88 26.03
N THR A 432 15.05 -20.07 24.77
CA THR A 432 14.95 -21.40 24.14
C THR A 432 16.33 -22.02 23.87
N LYS A 433 17.36 -21.19 23.59
CA LYS A 433 18.75 -21.67 23.45
C LYS A 433 19.35 -22.12 24.78
N ALA A 434 19.05 -21.42 25.89
CA ALA A 434 19.50 -21.81 27.23
C ALA A 434 18.93 -23.18 27.66
N ILE A 435 17.67 -23.47 27.31
CA ILE A 435 17.02 -24.76 27.60
C ILE A 435 17.64 -25.89 26.75
N GLN A 436 17.93 -25.64 25.48
CA GLN A 436 18.58 -26.62 24.59
C GLN A 436 20.06 -26.88 24.92
N SER A 437 20.79 -25.92 25.50
CA SER A 437 22.15 -26.14 26.00
C SER A 437 22.18 -26.90 27.32
N THR A 438 21.19 -26.69 28.21
CA THR A 438 21.11 -27.44 29.48
C THR A 438 20.70 -28.91 29.30
N SER A 439 20.00 -29.28 28.22
CA SER A 439 19.65 -30.69 27.96
C SER A 439 20.78 -31.52 27.36
N LYS A 440 21.85 -30.90 26.86
CA LYS A 440 23.06 -31.60 26.37
C LYS A 440 24.08 -31.90 27.46
N THR A 441 23.88 -31.42 28.68
CA THR A 441 24.82 -31.60 29.81
C THR A 441 24.30 -32.60 30.85
N ARG A 442 23.22 -33.34 30.53
CA ARG A 442 22.74 -34.50 31.31
C ARG A 442 22.65 -35.72 30.40
N ARG A 443 23.79 -36.32 30.10
CA ARG A 443 23.94 -37.75 29.78
C ARG A 443 25.25 -38.23 30.35
#